data_AF-A0A9X3DH28-F1
#
_entry.id   AF-A0A9X3DH28-F1
#
_cell.length_a   1.000
_cell.length_b   1.000
_cell.length_c   1.000
_cell.angle_alpha   90.00
_cell.angle_beta   90.00
_cell.angle_gamma   90.00
#
_symmetry.space_group_name_H-M   'P 1'
#
loop_
_entity.id
_entity.type
_entity.pdbx_description
1 polymer ?
#
loop_
_entity_poly.entity_id
_entity_poly.type
_entity_poly.pdbx_seq_one_letter_code
_entity_poly.pdbx_strand_id
1 'polypeptide(L)'
;MIKLLKLQKAILVLILGVLSFIAYRILSAYEVSWARYLQVLAGVLVMVGALWMLYPILFAKNDGDGKAEIITDPTIPVPVDEEDEKPAKE
;
A
#
# COMPACT_ATOMS: atom_id res chain seq x y z
N MET A 1 4.72 7.59 -14.92
CA MET A 1 5.76 7.72 -13.86
C MET A 1 5.23 7.92 -12.43
N ILE A 2 3.99 8.37 -12.19
CA ILE A 2 3.42 8.57 -10.84
C ILE A 2 2.85 7.30 -10.18
N LYS A 3 2.49 6.26 -10.94
CA LYS A 3 1.88 5.02 -10.41
C LYS A 3 2.89 4.10 -9.69
N LEU A 4 4.14 4.00 -10.17
CA LEU A 4 5.21 3.18 -9.56
C LEU A 4 5.62 3.66 -8.16
N LEU A 5 5.66 4.99 -7.95
CA LEU A 5 6.01 5.58 -6.65
C LEU A 5 5.00 5.22 -5.54
N LYS A 6 3.73 4.91 -5.88
CA LYS A 6 2.71 4.58 -4.86
C LYS A 6 2.92 3.18 -4.28
N LEU A 7 3.25 2.18 -5.12
CA LEU A 7 3.53 0.82 -4.65
C LEU A 7 4.84 0.76 -3.86
N GLN A 8 5.89 1.45 -4.33
CA GLN A 8 7.17 1.51 -3.62
C GLN A 8 7.03 2.16 -2.24
N LYS A 9 6.18 3.19 -2.10
CA LYS A 9 5.87 3.80 -0.80
C LYS A 9 5.15 2.84 0.15
N ALA A 10 4.18 2.07 -0.34
CA ALA A 10 3.49 1.06 0.48
C ALA A 10 4.48 0.00 1.01
N ILE A 11 5.40 -0.46 0.16
CA ILE A 11 6.46 -1.40 0.54
C ILE A 11 7.40 -0.79 1.60
N LEU A 12 7.81 0.47 1.44
CA LEU A 12 8.64 1.15 2.44
C LEU A 12 7.93 1.26 3.80
N VAL A 13 6.62 1.54 3.82
CA VAL A 13 5.82 1.59 5.05
C VAL A 13 5.75 0.22 5.72
N LEU A 14 5.60 -0.87 4.95
CA LEU A 14 5.63 -2.23 5.48
C LEU A 14 6.99 -2.58 6.11
N ILE A 15 8.09 -2.26 5.43
CA ILE A 15 9.44 -2.47 5.97
C ILE A 15 9.61 -1.72 7.30
N LEU A 16 9.13 -0.48 7.37
CA LEU A 16 9.19 0.35 8.58
C LEU A 16 8.34 -0.24 9.73
N GLY A 17 7.20 -0.83 9.40
CA GLY A 17 6.36 -1.58 10.35
C GLY A 17 7.10 -2.81 10.92
N VAL A 18 7.77 -3.59 10.06
CA VAL A 18 8.57 -4.76 10.48
C VAL A 18 9.74 -4.32 11.36
N LEU A 19 10.46 -3.26 10.97
CA LEU A 19 11.57 -2.71 11.78
C LEU A 19 11.08 -2.22 13.14
N SER A 20 9.92 -1.57 13.20
CA SER A 20 9.31 -1.14 14.47
C SER A 20 8.95 -2.33 15.36
N PHE A 21 8.50 -3.44 14.78
CA PHE A 21 8.22 -4.67 15.52
C PHE A 21 9.50 -5.32 16.06
N ILE A 22 10.59 -5.32 15.28
CA ILE A 22 11.90 -5.80 15.75
C ILE A 22 12.40 -4.93 16.90
N ALA A 23 12.29 -3.59 16.79
CA ALA A 23 12.64 -2.67 17.86
C ALA A 23 11.81 -2.90 19.13
N TYR A 24 10.50 -3.15 18.99
CA TYR A 24 9.64 -3.58 20.10
C TYR A 24 10.17 -4.85 20.76
N ARG A 25 10.51 -5.87 19.97
CA ARG A 25 10.97 -7.16 20.49
C ARG A 25 12.24 -7.00 21.35
N ILE A 26 13.15 -6.13 20.93
CA ILE A 26 14.36 -5.80 21.68
C ILE A 26 13.99 -5.05 22.97
N LEU A 27 13.21 -3.97 22.89
CA LEU A 27 12.83 -3.17 24.06
C LEU A 27 12.03 -3.96 25.09
N SER A 28 11.18 -4.87 24.63
CA SER A 28 10.40 -5.76 25.49
C SER A 28 11.28 -6.73 26.26
N ALA A 29 12.47 -7.11 25.74
CA ALA A 29 13.41 -7.97 26.46
C ALA A 29 14.10 -7.24 27.62
N TYR A 30 14.12 -5.91 27.60
CA TYR A 30 14.63 -5.05 28.68
C TYR A 30 13.52 -4.56 29.62
N GLU A 31 12.33 -5.17 29.58
CA GLU A 31 11.17 -4.81 30.42
C GLU A 31 10.76 -3.33 30.36
N VAL A 32 11.03 -2.68 29.22
CA VAL A 32 10.65 -1.27 29.02
C VAL A 32 9.13 -1.18 28.88
N SER A 33 8.46 -0.55 29.85
CA SER A 33 7.00 -0.45 29.92
C SER A 33 6.37 0.28 28.72
N TRP A 34 7.12 1.17 28.04
CA TRP A 34 6.64 1.83 26.82
C TRP A 34 6.71 0.95 25.56
N ALA A 35 7.36 -0.22 25.61
CA ALA A 35 7.49 -1.12 24.47
C ALA A 35 6.12 -1.51 23.89
N ARG A 36 5.09 -1.65 24.75
CA ARG A 36 3.72 -1.99 24.32
C ARG A 36 3.15 -0.99 23.31
N TYR A 37 3.43 0.30 23.46
CA TYR A 37 2.97 1.32 22.52
C TYR A 37 3.67 1.21 21.16
N LEU A 38 4.95 0.83 21.13
CA LEU A 38 5.68 0.54 19.89
C LEU A 38 5.12 -0.68 19.15
N GLN A 39 4.69 -1.72 19.88
CA GLN A 39 4.02 -2.87 19.27
C GLN A 39 2.71 -2.46 18.58
N VAL A 40 1.88 -1.66 19.26
CA VAL A 40 0.62 -1.16 18.70
C VAL A 40 0.89 -0.30 17.46
N LEU A 41 1.87 0.59 17.52
CA LEU A 41 2.27 1.43 16.40
C LEU A 41 2.75 0.59 15.21
N ALA A 42 3.57 -0.44 15.45
CA ALA A 42 4.03 -1.36 14.42
C ALA A 42 2.85 -2.09 13.75
N GLY A 43 1.87 -2.54 14.53
CA GLY A 43 0.66 -3.17 14.00
C GLY A 43 -0.15 -2.22 13.11
N VAL A 44 -0.33 -0.96 13.53
CA VAL A 44 -1.04 0.05 12.72
C VAL A 44 -0.29 0.36 11.43
N LEU A 45 1.04 0.52 11.48
CA LEU A 45 1.88 0.75 10.29
C LEU A 45 1.76 -0.39 9.28
N VAL A 46 1.79 -1.64 9.74
CA VAL A 46 1.63 -2.81 8.87
C VAL A 46 0.22 -2.85 8.28
N MET A 47 -0.81 -2.56 9.07
CA MET A 47 -2.20 -2.55 8.61
C MET A 47 -2.43 -1.48 7.53
N VAL A 48 -1.93 -0.27 7.74
CA VAL A 48 -2.00 0.82 6.74
C VAL A 48 -1.19 0.46 5.48
N GLY A 49 0.03 -0.06 5.64
CA GLY A 49 0.86 -0.51 4.52
C GLY A 49 0.17 -1.59 3.68
N ALA A 50 -0.47 -2.56 4.33
CA ALA A 50 -1.23 -3.62 3.67
C ALA A 50 -2.44 -3.07 2.89
N LEU A 51 -3.23 -2.17 3.49
CA LEU A 51 -4.35 -1.53 2.80
C LEU A 51 -3.89 -0.71 1.58
N TRP A 52 -2.74 -0.03 1.70
CA TRP A 52 -2.19 0.75 0.60
C TRP A 52 -1.63 -0.12 -0.53
N MET A 53 -1.13 -1.30 -0.19
CA MET A 53 -0.73 -2.32 -1.16
C MET A 53 -1.94 -3.00 -1.82
N LEU A 54 -3.08 -3.10 -1.12
CA LEU A 54 -4.30 -3.68 -1.66
C LEU A 54 -4.91 -2.82 -2.79
N TYR A 55 -4.81 -1.49 -2.70
CA TYR A 55 -5.34 -0.56 -3.71
C TYR A 55 -4.87 -0.88 -5.15
N PRO A 56 -3.56 -0.94 -5.47
CA PRO A 56 -3.11 -1.29 -6.82
C PRO A 56 -3.41 -2.72 -7.23
N ILE A 57 -3.61 -3.65 -6.27
CA ILE A 57 -3.97 -5.05 -6.57
C ILE A 57 -5.43 -5.14 -7.02
N LEU A 58 -6.35 -4.45 -6.33
CA LEU A 58 -7.78 -4.43 -6.67
C LEU A 58 -8.08 -3.65 -7.95
N PHE A 59 -7.30 -2.59 -8.22
CA PHE A 59 -7.39 -1.80 -9.45
C PHE A 59 -6.43 -2.26 -10.55
N ALA A 60 -5.75 -3.40 -10.37
CA ALA A 60 -5.02 -4.03 -11.46
C ALA A 60 -6.05 -4.54 -12.48
N LYS A 61 -5.97 -4.04 -13.71
CA LYS A 61 -6.84 -4.44 -14.81
C LYS A 61 -6.65 -5.95 -15.06
N ASN A 62 -7.75 -6.69 -15.09
CA ASN A 62 -7.76 -8.07 -15.57
C ASN A 62 -7.66 -8.04 -17.10
N ASP A 63 -6.45 -8.08 -17.65
CA ASP A 63 -6.29 -8.52 -19.03
C ASP A 63 -6.54 -10.04 -19.03
N GLY A 64 -7.49 -10.49 -19.84
CA GLY A 64 -8.15 -11.80 -19.80
C GLY A 64 -7.29 -13.06 -20.02
N ASP A 65 -5.97 -12.99 -19.79
CA ASP A 65 -4.99 -14.08 -19.95
C ASP A 65 -4.41 -14.59 -18.61
N GLY A 66 -4.97 -14.20 -17.47
CA GLY A 66 -4.51 -14.68 -16.16
C GLY A 66 -3.11 -14.17 -15.77
N LYS A 67 -2.64 -13.09 -16.41
CA LYS A 67 -1.44 -12.34 -16.06
C LYS A 67 -1.85 -10.91 -15.72
N ALA A 68 -1.69 -10.53 -14.45
CA ALA A 68 -1.82 -9.14 -14.03
C ALA A 68 -0.60 -8.37 -14.56
N GLU A 69 -0.70 -7.77 -15.75
CA GLU A 69 0.34 -6.88 -16.26
C GLU A 69 0.24 -5.53 -15.55
N ILE A 70 1.25 -5.22 -14.73
CA ILE A 70 1.42 -3.87 -14.21
C ILE A 70 1.92 -3.01 -15.37
N ILE A 71 1.01 -2.24 -15.99
CA ILE A 71 1.35 -1.29 -17.07
C ILE A 71 2.43 -0.33 -16.53
N THR A 72 3.66 -0.60 -16.96
CA THR A 72 4.88 0.10 -16.52
C THR A 72 5.51 0.90 -17.66
N ASP A 73 4.97 0.78 -18.87
CA ASP A 73 5.43 1.52 -20.05
C ASP A 73 4.68 2.87 -20.20
N PRO A 74 5.40 4.01 -20.21
CA PRO A 74 4.81 5.34 -20.36
C PRO A 74 4.38 5.69 -21.80
N THR A 75 4.61 4.84 -22.80
CA THR A 75 4.35 5.09 -24.23
C THR A 75 2.95 4.67 -24.67
N ILE A 76 2.25 3.85 -23.88
CA ILE A 76 0.90 3.39 -24.25
C ILE A 76 -0.11 4.45 -23.81
N PRO A 77 -0.87 5.07 -24.74
CA PRO A 77 -1.92 6.00 -24.38
C PRO A 77 -2.95 5.25 -23.55
N VAL A 78 -3.14 5.72 -22.33
CA VAL A 78 -4.25 5.29 -21.47
C VAL A 78 -5.54 5.63 -22.22
N PRO A 79 -6.42 4.67 -22.55
CA PRO A 79 -7.76 5.01 -22.96
C PRO A 79 -8.36 5.80 -21.79
N VAL A 80 -8.75 7.04 -22.05
CA VAL A 80 -9.59 7.80 -21.14
C VAL A 80 -10.81 6.93 -20.91
N ASP A 81 -11.01 6.46 -19.67
CA ASP A 81 -12.23 5.77 -19.29
C ASP A 81 -13.40 6.73 -19.57
N GLU A 82 -14.10 6.48 -20.67
CA GLU A 82 -15.46 6.93 -20.92
C GLU A 82 -16.38 6.18 -19.94
N GLU A 83 -16.40 6.60 -18.69
CA GLU A 83 -17.54 6.39 -17.79
C GLU A 83 -17.91 7.74 -17.18
N ASP A 84 -18.54 8.54 -18.03
CA ASP A 84 -19.76 9.28 -17.74
C ASP A 84 -19.81 10.10 -16.44
N GLU A 85 -19.43 11.36 -16.62
CA GLU A 85 -20.32 12.48 -16.31
C GLU A 85 -21.81 12.09 -16.42
N LYS A 86 -22.58 12.21 -15.33
CA LYS A 86 -23.86 12.97 -15.25
C LYS A 86 -24.65 12.66 -13.96
N PRO A 87 -25.54 13.58 -13.50
CA PRO A 87 -25.37 15.03 -13.37
C PRO A 87 -25.87 15.55 -12.00
N ALA A 88 -25.79 16.86 -11.83
CA ALA A 88 -26.35 17.63 -10.72
C ALA A 88 -27.89 17.62 -10.66
N LYS A 89 -28.41 17.70 -9.42
CA LYS A 89 -29.64 18.36 -8.92
C LYS A 89 -30.87 18.46 -9.83
N GLU A 90 -31.98 17.91 -9.32
CA GLU A 90 -33.30 18.58 -9.31
C GLU A 90 -33.71 18.84 -7.85
#